data_AF-A0A4U8TR79-F1
#
_entry.id   AF-A0A4U8TR79-F1
#
_cell.length_a   1.000
_cell.length_b   1.000
_cell.length_c   1.000
_cell.angle_alpha   90.00
_cell.angle_beta   90.00
_cell.angle_gamma   90.00
#
_symmetry.space_group_name_H-M   'P 1'
#
loop_
_entity.id
_entity.type
_entity.pdbx_description
1 polymer ?
#
loop_
_entity_poly.entity_id
_entity_poly.type
_entity_poly.pdbx_seq_one_letter_code
_entity_poly.pdbx_strand_id
1 'polypeptide(L)'
;MATRQNAVINHPQTSDSKRVTLNYTQNPQGDNLEFTTKKGLFRKIKARLESLSKLPYLRKDKNKEELSEVLLKKGVQRRDFMKWAAVITTSLGLPASFAPLTARAAELAGRVPIIWLHMAECTGCSESLLRSEDPGIDSIIFDYVSMEYHETIMAASGYQAEKSLEDAVKTYSGRYIMMVEGGIPKNTEYFLTVGAHGRTGAEECRHVAEHAAAIFAIGTCSSFGGVQAAAPNPTNAQPLTEIISKRVINIPGCPPSEKNIVGALIHYILFQELPAVDAFNRPKWAYGHRIHDLCERRGHFDAGEFVQSFGDENATKGFCLYKVGCKGPYTFNNCSKLRFNSHTNWPIGAGHGCIGCSEPNFWDTMSPFEVPLGNRYQTAFSGAGADRTADTVGIVLLGVTAIGIAAHAALSGVIKPK
;
A
#
# COMPACT_ATOMS: atom_id res chain seq x y z
N MET A 1 64.66 -30.84 -31.83
CA MET A 1 63.66 -31.16 -30.81
C MET A 1 63.40 -29.92 -29.99
N ALA A 2 62.34 -29.18 -30.33
CA ALA A 2 61.88 -28.02 -29.60
C ALA A 2 60.38 -28.20 -29.40
N THR A 3 59.92 -28.26 -28.15
CA THR A 3 58.50 -28.39 -27.83
C THR A 3 58.08 -27.27 -26.90
N ARG A 4 57.18 -26.45 -27.43
CA ARG A 4 56.57 -25.27 -26.84
C ARG A 4 55.62 -25.64 -25.70
N GLN A 5 55.62 -24.79 -24.68
CA GLN A 5 54.59 -24.71 -23.65
C GLN A 5 53.25 -24.26 -24.27
N ASN A 6 52.16 -24.94 -23.92
CA ASN A 6 50.80 -24.43 -24.08
C ASN A 6 50.19 -24.21 -22.69
N ALA A 7 49.80 -22.97 -22.42
CA ALA A 7 49.09 -22.53 -21.24
C ALA A 7 47.62 -22.97 -21.30
N VAL A 8 47.11 -23.54 -20.21
CA VAL A 8 45.67 -23.75 -19.98
C VAL A 8 45.17 -22.62 -19.08
N ILE A 9 44.24 -21.83 -19.60
CA ILE A 9 43.57 -20.74 -18.90
C ILE A 9 42.47 -21.36 -18.02
N ASN A 10 42.61 -21.26 -16.69
CA ASN A 10 41.55 -21.58 -15.75
C ASN A 10 40.60 -20.37 -15.63
N HIS A 11 39.34 -20.55 -16.01
CA HIS A 11 38.28 -19.58 -15.71
C HIS A 11 37.99 -19.57 -14.20
N PRO A 12 37.94 -18.40 -13.54
CA PRO A 12 37.52 -18.32 -12.15
C PRO A 12 36.01 -18.53 -12.06
N GLN A 13 35.59 -19.48 -11.21
CA GLN A 13 34.19 -19.64 -10.82
C GLN A 13 33.73 -18.36 -10.10
N THR A 14 32.74 -17.67 -10.67
CA THR A 14 32.13 -16.50 -10.04
C THR A 14 31.12 -16.95 -8.98
N SER A 15 31.40 -16.57 -7.74
CA SER A 15 30.58 -16.78 -6.56
C SER A 15 29.29 -15.96 -6.64
N ASP A 16 28.18 -16.59 -7.06
CA ASP A 16 26.86 -15.94 -7.15
C ASP A 16 25.99 -16.22 -5.91
N SER A 17 26.56 -16.02 -4.71
CA SER A 17 25.88 -16.22 -3.43
C SER A 17 25.48 -14.90 -2.78
N LYS A 18 24.45 -14.25 -3.32
CA LYS A 18 23.65 -13.28 -2.53
C LYS A 18 22.31 -13.90 -2.19
N ARG A 19 22.13 -14.34 -0.93
CA ARG A 19 20.82 -14.69 -0.36
C ARG A 19 19.85 -13.55 -0.64
N VAL A 20 18.66 -13.85 -1.15
CA VAL A 20 17.53 -12.93 -1.04
C VAL A 20 16.79 -13.35 0.19
N THR A 21 17.13 -12.71 1.29
CA THR A 21 16.27 -12.67 2.45
C THR A 21 15.35 -11.49 2.22
N LEU A 22 14.03 -11.72 2.17
CA LEU A 22 13.10 -10.64 2.44
C LEU A 22 13.26 -10.35 3.94
N ASN A 23 14.18 -9.45 4.28
CA ASN A 23 14.58 -9.22 5.66
C ASN A 23 13.52 -8.35 6.36
N TYR A 24 12.76 -8.97 7.25
CA TYR A 24 11.67 -8.36 8.01
C TYR A 24 11.96 -8.42 9.51
N THR A 25 13.08 -7.84 9.95
CA THR A 25 13.59 -7.84 11.35
C THR A 25 12.62 -7.36 12.44
N GLN A 26 11.39 -6.95 12.09
CA GLN A 26 10.31 -6.62 13.02
C GLN A 26 9.12 -7.60 12.87
N ASN A 27 9.38 -8.90 12.90
CA ASN A 27 8.34 -9.95 12.93
C ASN A 27 8.33 -10.61 14.33
N PRO A 28 7.36 -10.31 15.21
CA PRO A 28 7.26 -10.96 16.51
C PRO A 28 6.72 -12.41 16.45
N GLN A 29 6.23 -12.89 15.31
CA GLN A 29 5.60 -14.21 15.16
C GLN A 29 6.33 -15.20 14.24
N GLY A 30 7.51 -14.86 13.71
CA GLY A 30 8.40 -15.87 13.10
C GLY A 30 7.96 -16.52 11.78
N ASP A 31 6.83 -16.14 11.17
CA ASP A 31 6.47 -16.56 9.79
C ASP A 31 7.34 -15.82 8.75
N ASN A 32 8.65 -16.04 8.76
CA ASN A 32 9.51 -15.61 7.66
C ASN A 32 9.32 -16.60 6.50
N LEU A 33 8.93 -16.11 5.33
CA LEU A 33 9.02 -16.91 4.11
C LEU A 33 10.50 -17.15 3.78
N GLU A 34 11.06 -18.26 4.27
CA GLU A 34 12.45 -18.64 3.98
C GLU A 34 12.56 -19.27 2.59
N PHE A 35 13.00 -18.49 1.61
CA PHE A 35 13.34 -19.01 0.29
C PHE A 35 14.85 -19.14 0.15
N THR A 36 15.32 -20.39 0.12
CA THR A 36 16.75 -20.73 0.21
C THR A 36 17.57 -20.20 -0.98
N THR A 37 16.95 -19.92 -2.14
CA THR A 37 17.58 -19.21 -3.29
C THR A 37 16.55 -18.49 -4.18
N LYS A 38 16.96 -17.41 -4.90
CA LYS A 38 16.15 -16.76 -5.96
C LYS A 38 15.62 -17.78 -6.98
N LYS A 39 16.45 -18.74 -7.37
CA LYS A 39 16.10 -19.81 -8.33
C LYS A 39 15.03 -20.76 -7.77
N GLY A 40 15.09 -21.08 -6.48
CA GLY A 40 14.09 -21.88 -5.79
C GLY A 40 12.73 -21.20 -5.73
N LEU A 41 12.69 -19.92 -5.34
CA LEU A 41 11.46 -19.12 -5.33
C LEU A 41 10.82 -19.03 -6.71
N PHE A 42 11.62 -18.72 -7.74
CA PHE A 42 11.16 -18.66 -9.12
C PHE A 42 10.53 -19.99 -9.57
N ARG A 43 11.16 -21.13 -9.21
CA ARG A 43 10.65 -22.46 -9.54
C ARG A 43 9.34 -22.78 -8.80
N LYS A 44 9.21 -22.41 -7.52
CA LYS A 44 7.98 -22.59 -6.73
C LYS A 44 6.82 -21.82 -7.35
N ILE A 45 7.02 -20.53 -7.64
CA ILE A 45 6.00 -19.69 -8.30
C ILE A 45 5.63 -20.26 -9.66
N LYS A 46 6.63 -20.64 -10.48
CA LYS A 46 6.37 -21.22 -11.81
C LYS A 46 5.50 -22.49 -11.71
N ALA A 47 5.84 -23.42 -10.82
CA ALA A 47 5.06 -24.64 -10.60
C ALA A 47 3.63 -24.35 -10.12
N ARG A 48 3.46 -23.33 -9.26
CA ARG A 48 2.14 -22.85 -8.83
C ARG A 48 1.32 -22.32 -10.00
N LEU A 49 1.88 -21.43 -10.81
CA LEU A 49 1.21 -20.88 -11.99
C LEU A 49 0.87 -21.97 -13.02
N GLU A 50 1.74 -22.96 -13.18
CA GLU A 50 1.44 -24.15 -14.00
C GLU A 50 0.25 -24.94 -13.45
N SER A 51 0.20 -25.17 -12.13
CA SER A 51 -0.96 -25.81 -11.49
C SER A 51 -2.24 -25.00 -11.67
N LEU A 52 -2.17 -23.67 -11.51
CA LEU A 52 -3.32 -22.78 -11.66
C LEU A 52 -3.84 -22.78 -13.11
N SER A 53 -2.93 -22.81 -14.10
CA SER A 53 -3.28 -22.83 -15.53
C SER A 53 -4.12 -24.05 -15.96
N LYS A 54 -4.04 -25.16 -15.21
CA LYS A 54 -4.83 -26.37 -15.44
C LYS A 54 -6.29 -26.25 -14.95
N LEU A 55 -6.59 -25.27 -14.09
CA LEU A 55 -7.96 -25.03 -13.67
C LEU A 55 -8.77 -24.43 -14.82
N PRO A 56 -10.06 -24.81 -14.95
CA PRO A 56 -10.93 -24.20 -15.94
C PRO A 56 -11.05 -22.70 -15.67
N TYR A 57 -11.15 -21.94 -16.75
CA TYR A 57 -11.50 -20.54 -16.66
C TYR A 57 -12.93 -20.41 -16.13
N LEU A 58 -13.16 -19.48 -15.20
CA LEU A 58 -14.42 -19.41 -14.47
C LEU A 58 -15.51 -18.64 -15.23
N ARG A 59 -15.12 -17.66 -16.04
CA ARG A 59 -16.06 -16.97 -16.94
C ARG A 59 -16.53 -17.90 -18.06
N LYS A 60 -17.84 -18.09 -18.15
CA LYS A 60 -18.51 -18.99 -19.12
C LYS A 60 -18.62 -18.44 -20.54
N ASP A 61 -18.03 -17.28 -20.84
CA ASP A 61 -18.20 -16.67 -22.15
C ASP A 61 -17.57 -17.54 -23.26
N LYS A 62 -18.27 -17.64 -24.38
CA LYS A 62 -17.96 -18.59 -25.48
C LYS A 62 -16.69 -18.20 -26.24
N ASN A 63 -16.21 -16.98 -26.06
CA ASN A 63 -14.95 -16.50 -26.60
C ASN A 63 -13.87 -16.58 -25.52
N LYS A 64 -13.06 -17.64 -25.59
CA LYS A 64 -11.85 -17.87 -24.78
C LYS A 64 -10.74 -16.87 -25.11
N GLU A 65 -11.02 -15.57 -25.06
CA GLU A 65 -10.01 -14.57 -25.37
C GLU A 65 -8.96 -14.57 -24.26
N GLU A 66 -7.70 -14.77 -24.64
CA GLU A 66 -6.60 -14.64 -23.69
C GLU A 66 -6.51 -13.17 -23.24
N LEU A 67 -6.07 -12.92 -21.99
CA LEU A 67 -5.89 -11.55 -21.48
C LEU A 67 -5.06 -10.69 -22.44
N SER A 68 -4.07 -11.30 -23.09
CA SER A 68 -3.23 -10.67 -24.13
C SER A 68 -4.04 -10.12 -25.30
N GLU A 69 -5.07 -10.85 -25.77
CA GLU A 69 -5.96 -10.43 -26.85
C GLU A 69 -6.88 -9.30 -26.41
N VAL A 70 -7.42 -9.40 -25.18
CA VAL A 70 -8.26 -8.34 -24.58
C VAL A 70 -7.47 -7.04 -24.46
N LEU A 71 -6.24 -7.11 -23.94
CA LEU A 71 -5.33 -5.97 -23.82
C LEU A 71 -5.08 -5.32 -25.19
N LEU A 72 -4.77 -6.12 -26.22
CA LEU A 72 -4.53 -5.61 -27.57
C LEU A 72 -5.77 -4.94 -28.18
N LYS A 73 -6.97 -5.52 -28.01
CA LYS A 73 -8.23 -4.92 -28.47
C LYS A 73 -8.54 -3.59 -27.79
N LYS A 74 -8.13 -3.46 -26.53
CA LYS A 74 -8.21 -2.22 -25.75
C LYS A 74 -7.05 -1.25 -26.04
N GLY A 75 -6.19 -1.54 -27.01
CA GLY A 75 -5.08 -0.65 -27.40
C GLY A 75 -3.86 -0.72 -26.48
N VAL A 76 -3.82 -1.64 -25.52
CA VAL A 76 -2.68 -1.84 -24.62
C VAL A 76 -1.64 -2.73 -25.29
N GLN A 77 -0.46 -2.18 -25.54
CA GLN A 77 0.64 -2.95 -26.10
C GLN A 77 1.25 -3.88 -25.04
N ARG A 78 1.80 -5.02 -25.50
CA ARG A 78 2.56 -5.95 -24.66
C ARG A 78 3.66 -5.25 -23.83
N ARG A 79 4.28 -4.21 -24.38
CA ARG A 79 5.30 -3.42 -23.68
C ARG A 79 4.74 -2.75 -22.42
N ASP A 80 3.56 -2.16 -22.51
CA ASP A 80 2.94 -1.45 -21.39
C ASP A 80 2.45 -2.44 -20.34
N PHE A 81 1.89 -3.56 -20.76
CA PHE A 81 1.59 -4.69 -19.87
C PHE A 81 2.81 -5.16 -19.08
N MET A 82 3.96 -5.30 -19.74
CA MET A 82 5.20 -5.69 -19.06
C MET A 82 5.76 -4.60 -18.13
N LYS A 83 5.60 -3.31 -18.45
CA LYS A 83 5.96 -2.21 -17.53
C LYS A 83 5.13 -2.28 -16.26
N TRP A 84 3.81 -2.46 -16.40
CA TRP A 84 2.92 -2.65 -15.26
C TRP A 84 3.32 -3.86 -14.43
N ALA A 85 3.59 -5.01 -15.07
CA ALA A 85 4.01 -6.21 -14.37
C ALA A 85 5.33 -5.97 -13.60
N ALA A 86 6.26 -5.19 -14.15
CA ALA A 86 7.49 -4.80 -13.47
C ALA A 86 7.24 -3.87 -12.27
N VAL A 87 6.30 -2.93 -12.38
CA VAL A 87 5.88 -2.07 -11.27
C VAL A 87 5.29 -2.91 -10.13
N ILE A 88 4.31 -3.78 -10.42
CA ILE A 88 3.71 -4.67 -9.40
C ILE A 88 4.76 -5.59 -8.79
N THR A 89 5.65 -6.19 -9.60
CA THR A 89 6.76 -7.02 -9.11
C THR A 89 7.62 -6.26 -8.10
N THR A 90 7.98 -5.03 -8.43
CA THR A 90 8.80 -4.18 -7.56
C THR A 90 8.02 -3.74 -6.30
N SER A 91 6.73 -3.46 -6.43
CA SER A 91 5.85 -3.13 -5.29
C SER A 91 5.75 -4.30 -4.31
N LEU A 92 5.71 -5.54 -4.81
CA LEU A 92 5.75 -6.76 -3.99
C LEU A 92 7.14 -7.07 -3.39
N GLY A 93 8.14 -6.21 -3.62
CA GLY A 93 9.51 -6.42 -3.15
C GLY A 93 10.26 -7.54 -3.89
N LEU A 94 9.78 -7.95 -5.07
CA LEU A 94 10.39 -9.01 -5.86
C LEU A 94 11.45 -8.44 -6.84
N PRO A 95 12.50 -9.21 -7.17
CA PRO A 95 13.48 -8.80 -8.18
C PRO A 95 12.83 -8.62 -9.55
N ALA A 96 13.33 -7.67 -10.35
CA ALA A 96 12.81 -7.38 -11.69
C ALA A 96 12.72 -8.61 -12.62
N SER A 97 13.57 -9.63 -12.41
CA SER A 97 13.53 -10.90 -13.15
C SER A 97 12.23 -11.70 -12.96
N PHE A 98 11.40 -11.35 -11.97
CA PHE A 98 10.10 -11.98 -11.71
C PHE A 98 8.94 -11.32 -12.47
N ALA A 99 9.16 -10.19 -13.16
CA ALA A 99 8.13 -9.51 -13.93
C ALA A 99 7.37 -10.43 -14.92
N PRO A 100 8.01 -11.39 -15.62
CA PRO A 100 7.29 -12.34 -16.46
C PRO A 100 6.34 -13.27 -15.68
N LEU A 101 6.69 -13.66 -14.44
CA LEU A 101 5.81 -14.48 -13.60
C LEU A 101 4.63 -13.66 -13.09
N THR A 102 4.84 -12.39 -12.77
CA THR A 102 3.78 -11.45 -12.40
C THR A 102 2.80 -11.20 -13.55
N ALA A 103 3.31 -11.01 -14.77
CA ALA A 103 2.48 -10.93 -15.97
C ALA A 103 1.66 -12.22 -16.16
N ARG A 104 2.29 -13.39 -16.00
CA ARG A 104 1.61 -14.68 -16.08
C ARG A 104 0.56 -14.87 -14.96
N ALA A 105 0.81 -14.35 -13.76
CA ALA A 105 -0.17 -14.37 -12.68
C ALA A 105 -1.43 -13.57 -13.04
N ALA A 106 -1.27 -12.39 -13.65
CA ALA A 106 -2.38 -11.60 -14.15
C ALA A 106 -3.20 -12.33 -15.21
N GLU A 107 -2.54 -13.00 -16.18
CA GLU A 107 -3.21 -13.84 -17.20
C GLU A 107 -3.99 -15.02 -16.59
N LEU A 108 -3.66 -15.43 -15.37
CA LEU A 108 -4.33 -16.54 -14.69
C LEU A 108 -5.34 -16.06 -13.64
N ALA A 109 -5.50 -14.74 -13.45
CA ALA A 109 -6.33 -14.18 -12.39
C ALA A 109 -7.82 -14.54 -12.55
N GLY A 110 -8.34 -14.67 -13.77
CA GLY A 110 -9.71 -15.15 -14.04
C GLY A 110 -9.99 -16.61 -13.67
N ARG A 111 -9.02 -17.32 -13.07
CA ARG A 111 -9.20 -18.66 -12.47
C ARG A 111 -9.33 -18.61 -10.95
N VAL A 112 -9.23 -17.42 -10.35
CA VAL A 112 -9.37 -17.20 -8.91
C VAL A 112 -10.69 -16.47 -8.67
N PRO A 113 -11.68 -17.11 -8.00
CA PRO A 113 -12.95 -16.48 -7.71
C PRO A 113 -12.80 -15.48 -6.57
N ILE A 114 -13.48 -14.34 -6.71
CA ILE A 114 -13.50 -13.25 -5.72
C ILE A 114 -14.95 -12.98 -5.33
N ILE A 115 -15.18 -12.88 -4.02
CA ILE A 115 -16.44 -12.41 -3.43
C ILE A 115 -16.11 -11.11 -2.68
N TRP A 116 -16.71 -10.00 -3.11
CA TRP A 116 -16.55 -8.67 -2.51
C TRP A 116 -17.82 -8.27 -1.77
N LEU A 117 -17.74 -8.11 -0.46
CA LEU A 117 -18.87 -7.72 0.39
C LEU A 117 -18.77 -6.26 0.82
N HIS A 118 -19.90 -5.56 0.83
CA HIS A 118 -20.03 -4.21 1.38
C HIS A 118 -20.69 -4.23 2.75
N MET A 119 -20.07 -3.54 3.70
CA MET A 119 -20.56 -3.40 5.07
C MET A 119 -20.90 -1.92 5.36
N ALA A 120 -20.64 -1.38 6.55
CA ALA A 120 -20.82 0.05 6.80
C ALA A 120 -19.70 0.84 6.11
N GLU A 121 -20.02 1.46 4.98
CA GLU A 121 -19.05 1.95 4.01
C GLU A 121 -19.51 3.20 3.26
N CYS A 122 -18.64 3.72 2.40
CA CYS A 122 -18.91 4.88 1.53
C CYS A 122 -18.56 4.62 0.06
N THR A 123 -18.31 3.35 -0.29
CA THR A 123 -17.96 2.86 -1.64
C THR A 123 -16.65 3.42 -2.22
N GLY A 124 -15.88 4.15 -1.40
CA GLY A 124 -14.61 4.74 -1.81
C GLY A 124 -13.54 3.72 -2.18
N CYS A 125 -13.56 2.50 -1.61
CA CYS A 125 -12.57 1.47 -1.93
C CYS A 125 -12.89 0.78 -3.25
N SER A 126 -14.14 0.41 -3.50
CA SER A 126 -14.61 0.00 -4.83
C SER A 126 -14.35 1.09 -5.87
N GLU A 127 -14.61 2.36 -5.55
CA GLU A 127 -14.28 3.45 -6.48
C GLU A 127 -12.78 3.55 -6.72
N SER A 128 -11.94 3.41 -5.69
CA SER A 128 -10.49 3.37 -5.90
C SER A 128 -10.08 2.23 -6.83
N LEU A 129 -10.72 1.06 -6.72
CA LEU A 129 -10.52 -0.06 -7.64
C LEU A 129 -10.81 0.35 -9.09
N LEU A 130 -11.96 1.02 -9.28
CA LEU A 130 -12.47 1.50 -10.57
C LEU A 130 -11.75 2.74 -11.11
N ARG A 131 -10.92 3.43 -10.32
CA ARG A 131 -10.08 4.56 -10.76
C ARG A 131 -8.77 4.13 -11.42
N SER A 132 -8.65 2.85 -11.72
CA SER A 132 -7.72 2.36 -12.74
C SER A 132 -8.09 3.01 -14.08
N GLU A 133 -7.13 3.65 -14.76
CA GLU A 133 -7.35 4.39 -16.02
C GLU A 133 -8.08 3.56 -17.09
N ASP A 134 -8.63 4.19 -18.14
CA ASP A 134 -9.15 3.50 -19.33
C ASP A 134 -8.28 3.84 -20.56
N PRO A 135 -7.60 2.87 -21.20
CA PRO A 135 -7.43 1.46 -20.79
C PRO A 135 -6.15 1.29 -19.96
N GLY A 136 -6.30 1.34 -18.65
CA GLY A 136 -5.29 0.98 -17.65
C GLY A 136 -5.22 -0.53 -17.51
N ILE A 137 -4.04 -1.04 -17.19
CA ILE A 137 -3.84 -2.49 -17.08
C ILE A 137 -4.55 -3.05 -15.85
N ASP A 138 -4.63 -2.27 -14.76
CA ASP A 138 -5.34 -2.66 -13.54
C ASP A 138 -6.84 -2.86 -13.80
N SER A 139 -7.51 -1.97 -14.55
CA SER A 139 -8.94 -2.09 -14.90
C SER A 139 -9.20 -3.30 -15.78
N ILE A 140 -8.36 -3.54 -16.79
CA ILE A 140 -8.50 -4.72 -17.68
C ILE A 140 -8.28 -6.02 -16.90
N ILE A 141 -7.38 -6.03 -15.91
CA ILE A 141 -7.22 -7.20 -15.04
C ILE A 141 -8.48 -7.43 -14.21
N PHE A 142 -9.15 -6.38 -13.74
CA PHE A 142 -10.44 -6.53 -13.05
C PHE A 142 -11.56 -6.98 -13.96
N ASP A 143 -11.59 -6.52 -15.20
CA ASP A 143 -12.48 -7.07 -16.22
C ASP A 143 -12.17 -8.55 -16.48
N TYR A 144 -10.93 -9.00 -16.22
CA TYR A 144 -10.49 -10.37 -16.47
C TYR A 144 -10.63 -11.29 -15.24
N VAL A 145 -10.58 -10.76 -14.01
CA VAL A 145 -10.72 -11.57 -12.79
C VAL A 145 -12.16 -12.07 -12.64
N SER A 146 -12.32 -13.20 -11.95
CA SER A 146 -13.64 -13.77 -11.71
C SER A 146 -14.27 -13.14 -10.48
N MET A 147 -14.86 -11.95 -10.66
CA MET A 147 -15.68 -11.29 -9.64
C MET A 147 -17.06 -11.98 -9.60
N GLU A 148 -17.23 -12.93 -8.69
CA GLU A 148 -18.46 -13.74 -8.61
C GLU A 148 -19.58 -13.03 -7.86
N TYR A 149 -19.24 -12.06 -7.01
CA TYR A 149 -20.19 -11.23 -6.29
C TYR A 149 -19.56 -9.87 -5.95
N HIS A 150 -20.26 -8.78 -6.30
CA HIS A 150 -19.90 -7.40 -5.97
C HIS A 150 -21.12 -6.50 -6.22
N GLU A 151 -21.74 -5.97 -5.16
CA GLU A 151 -23.07 -5.31 -5.23
C GLU A 151 -23.09 -4.05 -6.10
N THR A 152 -22.01 -3.27 -6.13
CA THR A 152 -21.92 -2.05 -6.96
C THR A 152 -22.00 -2.30 -8.47
N ILE A 153 -21.48 -3.42 -8.98
CA ILE A 153 -21.29 -3.65 -10.42
C ILE A 153 -22.02 -4.88 -10.97
N MET A 154 -22.62 -5.71 -10.12
CA MET A 154 -23.33 -6.91 -10.56
C MET A 154 -24.69 -6.57 -11.19
N ALA A 155 -25.09 -7.38 -12.18
CA ALA A 155 -26.37 -7.19 -12.86
C ALA A 155 -27.58 -7.70 -12.05
N ALA A 156 -27.38 -8.74 -11.22
CA ALA A 156 -28.44 -9.32 -10.40
C ALA A 156 -28.72 -8.47 -9.15
N SER A 157 -29.97 -8.40 -8.72
CA SER A 157 -30.41 -7.65 -7.53
C SER A 157 -31.39 -8.47 -6.68
N GLY A 158 -31.70 -8.00 -5.46
CA GLY A 158 -32.63 -8.69 -4.55
C GLY A 158 -32.31 -10.17 -4.35
N TYR A 159 -33.32 -11.03 -4.48
CA TYR A 159 -33.17 -12.48 -4.33
C TYR A 159 -32.19 -13.11 -5.35
N GLN A 160 -32.04 -12.52 -6.55
CA GLN A 160 -31.08 -13.03 -7.52
C GLN A 160 -29.64 -12.73 -7.10
N ALA A 161 -29.40 -11.59 -6.44
CA ALA A 161 -28.09 -11.27 -5.91
C ALA A 161 -27.69 -12.23 -4.77
N GLU A 162 -28.59 -12.48 -3.83
CA GLU A 162 -28.35 -13.44 -2.75
C GLU A 162 -28.11 -14.86 -3.28
N LYS A 163 -28.91 -15.30 -4.27
CA LYS A 163 -28.67 -16.58 -4.93
C LYS A 163 -27.27 -16.63 -5.56
N SER A 164 -26.82 -15.53 -6.17
CA SER A 164 -25.48 -15.46 -6.78
C SER A 164 -24.38 -15.58 -5.73
N LEU A 165 -24.53 -14.92 -4.58
CA LEU A 165 -23.61 -15.05 -3.44
C LEU A 165 -23.55 -16.49 -2.94
N GLU A 166 -24.70 -17.10 -2.67
CA GLU A 166 -24.77 -18.48 -2.16
C GLU A 166 -24.22 -19.50 -3.15
N ASP A 167 -24.55 -19.36 -4.43
CA ASP A 167 -24.00 -20.21 -5.49
C ASP A 167 -22.47 -20.07 -5.58
N ALA A 168 -21.94 -18.85 -5.44
CA ALA A 168 -20.50 -18.61 -5.44
C ALA A 168 -19.81 -19.25 -4.23
N VAL A 169 -20.33 -19.03 -3.02
CA VAL A 169 -19.81 -19.64 -1.78
C VAL A 169 -19.77 -21.17 -1.91
N LYS A 170 -20.87 -21.77 -2.38
CA LYS A 170 -20.98 -23.23 -2.55
C LYS A 170 -20.06 -23.77 -3.64
N THR A 171 -20.04 -23.14 -4.82
CA THR A 171 -19.30 -23.63 -6.00
C THR A 171 -17.78 -23.50 -5.82
N TYR A 172 -17.35 -22.47 -5.10
CA TYR A 172 -15.95 -22.14 -4.94
C TYR A 172 -15.43 -22.35 -3.51
N SER A 173 -16.19 -23.05 -2.67
CA SER A 173 -15.80 -23.37 -1.29
C SER A 173 -14.36 -23.85 -1.20
N GLY A 174 -13.58 -23.23 -0.29
CA GLY A 174 -12.16 -23.48 -0.09
C GLY A 174 -11.22 -22.89 -1.16
N ARG A 175 -11.73 -22.18 -2.16
CA ARG A 175 -10.94 -21.65 -3.29
C ARG A 175 -11.08 -20.14 -3.53
N TYR A 176 -12.18 -19.52 -3.13
CA TYR A 176 -12.38 -18.09 -3.37
C TYR A 176 -11.61 -17.20 -2.39
N ILE A 177 -11.32 -15.99 -2.84
CA ILE A 177 -10.86 -14.89 -2.01
C ILE A 177 -12.07 -14.08 -1.57
N MET A 178 -12.18 -13.83 -0.27
CA MET A 178 -13.14 -12.90 0.28
C MET A 178 -12.48 -11.53 0.45
N MET A 179 -13.11 -10.48 -0.07
CA MET A 179 -12.73 -9.09 0.15
C MET A 179 -13.88 -8.38 0.84
N VAL A 180 -13.59 -7.59 1.88
CA VAL A 180 -14.62 -6.86 2.63
C VAL A 180 -14.29 -5.38 2.63
N GLU A 181 -15.21 -4.57 2.15
CA GLU A 181 -15.22 -3.12 2.29
C GLU A 181 -16.22 -2.72 3.38
N GLY A 182 -15.80 -1.84 4.30
CA GLY A 182 -16.68 -1.31 5.34
C GLY A 182 -16.47 -1.90 6.74
N GLY A 183 -16.83 -1.13 7.75
CA GLY A 183 -16.83 -1.58 9.15
C GLY A 183 -18.09 -2.37 9.46
N ILE A 184 -18.07 -3.18 10.51
CA ILE A 184 -19.16 -4.12 10.79
C ILE A 184 -19.74 -3.81 12.17
N PRO A 185 -21.02 -3.39 12.29
CA PRO A 185 -21.68 -3.27 13.59
C PRO A 185 -21.62 -4.60 14.35
N LYS A 186 -21.16 -4.58 15.61
CA LYS A 186 -21.09 -5.76 16.50
C LYS A 186 -22.01 -5.54 17.69
N ASN A 187 -22.81 -6.54 18.08
CA ASN A 187 -23.84 -6.42 19.14
C ASN A 187 -24.96 -5.40 18.87
N THR A 188 -24.91 -4.71 17.73
CA THR A 188 -25.85 -3.71 17.22
C THR A 188 -26.08 -3.98 15.73
N GLU A 189 -26.02 -5.25 15.35
CA GLU A 189 -25.96 -5.73 13.96
C GLU A 189 -27.15 -5.28 13.10
N TYR A 190 -28.29 -4.95 13.72
CA TYR A 190 -29.47 -4.42 13.06
C TYR A 190 -29.25 -3.06 12.35
N PHE A 191 -28.14 -2.35 12.62
CA PHE A 191 -27.78 -1.14 11.86
C PHE A 191 -27.32 -1.45 10.42
N LEU A 192 -27.04 -2.70 10.10
CA LEU A 192 -26.60 -3.11 8.77
C LEU A 192 -27.21 -4.48 8.43
N THR A 193 -28.23 -4.46 7.59
CA THR A 193 -28.80 -5.66 6.96
C THR A 193 -28.64 -5.60 5.45
N VAL A 194 -28.35 -6.75 4.84
CA VAL A 194 -28.04 -6.89 3.41
C VAL A 194 -28.96 -7.94 2.80
N GLY A 195 -29.30 -7.75 1.52
CA GLY A 195 -30.10 -8.68 0.76
C GLY A 195 -31.61 -8.61 1.03
N ALA A 196 -32.37 -9.38 0.24
CA ALA A 196 -33.82 -9.47 0.33
C ALA A 196 -34.32 -10.18 1.59
N HIS A 197 -33.52 -11.08 2.17
CA HIS A 197 -33.81 -11.73 3.45
C HIS A 197 -33.37 -10.91 4.67
N GLY A 198 -32.63 -9.81 4.46
CA GLY A 198 -32.24 -8.88 5.52
C GLY A 198 -31.28 -9.48 6.56
N ARG A 199 -30.35 -10.34 6.13
CA ARG A 199 -29.30 -10.89 7.01
C ARG A 199 -28.38 -9.77 7.49
N THR A 200 -27.87 -9.88 8.72
CA THR A 200 -26.95 -8.84 9.20
C THR A 200 -25.62 -8.91 8.46
N GLY A 201 -24.95 -7.76 8.30
CA GLY A 201 -23.62 -7.75 7.67
C GLY A 201 -22.60 -8.63 8.41
N ALA A 202 -22.74 -8.78 9.73
CA ALA A 202 -21.90 -9.67 10.52
C ALA A 202 -22.20 -11.15 10.27
N GLU A 203 -23.46 -11.53 10.12
CA GLU A 203 -23.87 -12.88 9.71
C GLU A 203 -23.30 -13.24 8.34
N GLU A 204 -23.45 -12.35 7.35
CA GLU A 204 -22.90 -12.52 6.00
C GLU A 204 -21.37 -12.65 6.03
N CYS A 205 -20.68 -11.83 6.82
CA CYS A 205 -19.24 -11.94 6.99
C CYS A 205 -18.81 -13.31 7.54
N ARG A 206 -19.52 -13.85 8.54
CA ARG A 206 -19.20 -15.16 9.11
C ARG A 206 -19.44 -16.29 8.11
N HIS A 207 -20.58 -16.27 7.43
CA HIS A 207 -20.97 -17.26 6.42
C HIS A 207 -19.95 -17.34 5.28
N VAL A 208 -19.63 -16.19 4.68
CA VAL A 208 -18.68 -16.12 3.56
C VAL A 208 -17.24 -16.37 4.03
N ALA A 209 -16.87 -16.00 5.26
CA ALA A 209 -15.52 -16.26 5.76
C ALA A 209 -15.23 -17.76 5.93
N GLU A 210 -16.21 -18.55 6.39
CA GLU A 210 -16.04 -19.97 6.72
C GLU A 210 -15.37 -20.75 5.59
N HIS A 211 -15.80 -20.50 4.34
CA HIS A 211 -15.31 -21.22 3.17
C HIS A 211 -14.26 -20.47 2.34
N ALA A 212 -13.85 -19.26 2.74
CA ALA A 212 -12.84 -18.48 2.02
C ALA A 212 -11.44 -19.12 2.10
N ALA A 213 -10.69 -19.11 1.00
CA ALA A 213 -9.29 -19.54 0.97
C ALA A 213 -8.34 -18.46 1.52
N ALA A 214 -8.68 -17.19 1.30
CA ALA A 214 -7.98 -16.02 1.83
C ALA A 214 -8.98 -14.89 2.06
N ILE A 215 -8.70 -14.02 3.04
CA ILE A 215 -9.59 -12.92 3.43
C ILE A 215 -8.79 -11.61 3.50
N PHE A 216 -9.27 -10.59 2.80
CA PHE A 216 -8.69 -9.25 2.80
C PHE A 216 -9.72 -8.23 3.28
N ALA A 217 -9.34 -7.42 4.27
CA ALA A 217 -10.08 -6.24 4.67
C ALA A 217 -9.59 -5.05 3.82
N ILE A 218 -10.44 -4.58 2.91
CA ILE A 218 -10.13 -3.49 1.99
C ILE A 218 -10.57 -2.16 2.60
N GLY A 219 -9.58 -1.31 2.88
CA GLY A 219 -9.77 0.01 3.45
C GLY A 219 -9.79 0.05 4.97
N THR A 220 -9.66 1.27 5.50
CA THR A 220 -9.56 1.51 6.94
C THR A 220 -10.84 1.12 7.68
N CYS A 221 -12.00 1.15 7.02
CA CYS A 221 -13.27 0.74 7.58
C CYS A 221 -13.28 -0.74 8.00
N SER A 222 -12.97 -1.67 7.10
CA SER A 222 -12.92 -3.10 7.44
C SER A 222 -11.65 -3.49 8.18
N SER A 223 -10.54 -2.75 7.98
CA SER A 223 -9.27 -3.02 8.67
C SER A 223 -9.30 -2.62 10.14
N PHE A 224 -9.86 -1.44 10.46
CA PHE A 224 -9.75 -0.81 11.80
C PHE A 224 -11.04 -0.14 12.30
N GLY A 225 -12.17 -0.23 11.59
CA GLY A 225 -13.46 0.35 11.97
C GLY A 225 -13.85 1.61 11.17
N GLY A 226 -12.90 2.45 10.77
CA GLY A 226 -13.15 3.59 9.88
C GLY A 226 -13.83 4.79 10.54
N VAL A 227 -14.49 5.63 9.73
CA VAL A 227 -15.10 6.89 10.20
C VAL A 227 -16.29 6.66 11.12
N GLN A 228 -17.10 5.65 10.83
CA GLN A 228 -18.24 5.24 11.65
C GLN A 228 -17.82 4.71 13.05
N ALA A 229 -16.56 4.29 13.20
CA ALA A 229 -16.00 3.86 14.48
C ALA A 229 -15.32 4.99 15.27
N ALA A 230 -15.18 6.18 14.69
CA ALA A 230 -14.69 7.35 15.42
C ALA A 230 -15.65 7.72 16.56
N ALA A 231 -15.13 8.37 17.61
CA ALA A 231 -15.94 8.73 18.77
C ALA A 231 -17.20 9.52 18.36
N PRO A 232 -18.40 9.16 18.87
CA PRO A 232 -18.68 8.19 19.93
C PRO A 232 -19.04 6.75 19.46
N ASN A 233 -18.81 6.39 18.19
CA ASN A 233 -19.12 5.08 17.58
C ASN A 233 -20.58 4.60 17.85
N PRO A 234 -21.60 5.34 17.34
CA PRO A 234 -22.99 5.11 17.71
C PRO A 234 -23.55 3.75 17.23
N THR A 235 -22.96 3.17 16.19
CA THR A 235 -23.38 1.88 15.63
C THR A 235 -22.53 0.72 16.13
N ASN A 236 -21.56 0.96 17.02
CA ASN A 236 -20.55 -0.01 17.45
C ASN A 236 -19.89 -0.74 16.26
N ALA A 237 -19.48 0.02 15.24
CA ALA A 237 -18.75 -0.49 14.09
C ALA A 237 -17.37 -0.99 14.51
N GLN A 238 -16.99 -2.17 14.02
CA GLN A 238 -15.77 -2.89 14.36
C GLN A 238 -15.02 -3.35 13.08
N PRO A 239 -13.71 -3.61 13.17
CA PRO A 239 -12.97 -4.23 12.07
C PRO A 239 -13.39 -5.68 11.85
N LEU A 240 -13.10 -6.23 10.67
CA LEU A 240 -13.49 -7.60 10.29
C LEU A 240 -12.93 -8.66 11.24
N THR A 241 -11.71 -8.44 11.79
CA THR A 241 -11.07 -9.34 12.76
C THR A 241 -11.86 -9.51 14.06
N GLU A 242 -12.77 -8.60 14.38
CA GLU A 242 -13.63 -8.70 15.57
C GLU A 242 -14.92 -9.51 15.31
N ILE A 243 -15.18 -9.86 14.05
CA ILE A 243 -16.42 -10.51 13.60
C ILE A 243 -16.19 -11.98 13.26
N ILE A 244 -15.02 -12.30 12.71
CA ILE A 244 -14.65 -13.64 12.22
C ILE A 244 -13.38 -14.16 12.89
N SER A 245 -13.19 -15.48 12.89
CA SER A 245 -12.01 -16.13 13.50
C SER A 245 -10.86 -16.40 12.54
N LYS A 246 -11.11 -16.42 11.22
CA LYS A 246 -10.07 -16.70 10.22
C LYS A 246 -9.12 -15.51 10.07
N ARG A 247 -7.87 -15.81 9.69
CA ARG A 247 -6.82 -14.80 9.49
C ARG A 247 -7.24 -13.81 8.39
N VAL A 248 -7.20 -12.52 8.73
CA VAL A 248 -7.49 -11.39 7.83
C VAL A 248 -6.21 -10.64 7.52
N ILE A 249 -6.04 -10.25 6.26
CA ILE A 249 -4.99 -9.31 5.84
C ILE A 249 -5.60 -7.93 5.61
N ASN A 250 -5.07 -6.94 6.30
CA ASN A 250 -5.56 -5.56 6.26
C ASN A 250 -4.87 -4.79 5.14
N ILE A 251 -5.67 -4.18 4.25
CA ILE A 251 -5.22 -3.27 3.18
C ILE A 251 -5.79 -1.88 3.48
N PRO A 252 -5.30 -1.18 4.52
CA PRO A 252 -5.90 0.07 4.97
C PRO A 252 -5.54 1.27 4.08
N GLY A 253 -6.28 2.35 4.29
CA GLY A 253 -6.33 3.56 3.48
C GLY A 253 -7.78 4.00 3.33
N CYS A 254 -8.02 5.29 3.13
CA CYS A 254 -9.37 5.84 2.97
C CYS A 254 -9.47 6.68 1.69
N PRO A 255 -9.48 6.04 0.50
CA PRO A 255 -9.35 4.59 0.26
C PRO A 255 -7.88 4.12 0.15
N PRO A 256 -7.61 2.79 0.17
CA PRO A 256 -6.30 2.26 -0.22
C PRO A 256 -6.12 2.45 -1.73
N SER A 257 -4.89 2.65 -2.20
CA SER A 257 -4.62 2.74 -3.65
C SER A 257 -5.01 1.44 -4.36
N GLU A 258 -5.47 1.56 -5.61
CA GLU A 258 -5.79 0.45 -6.52
C GLU A 258 -4.64 -0.57 -6.60
N LYS A 259 -3.40 -0.10 -6.62
CA LYS A 259 -2.19 -0.94 -6.71
C LYS A 259 -1.99 -1.82 -5.49
N ASN A 260 -2.43 -1.39 -4.31
CA ASN A 260 -2.31 -2.19 -3.09
C ASN A 260 -3.37 -3.30 -3.07
N ILE A 261 -4.56 -3.03 -3.62
CA ILE A 261 -5.62 -4.03 -3.78
C ILE A 261 -5.19 -5.08 -4.82
N VAL A 262 -4.76 -4.64 -6.01
CA VAL A 262 -4.23 -5.51 -7.07
C VAL A 262 -3.01 -6.28 -6.59
N GLY A 263 -2.08 -5.62 -5.91
CA GLY A 263 -0.88 -6.25 -5.37
C GLY A 263 -1.20 -7.37 -4.38
N ALA A 264 -2.19 -7.20 -3.51
CA ALA A 264 -2.63 -8.24 -2.59
C ALA A 264 -3.16 -9.49 -3.32
N LEU A 265 -3.98 -9.28 -4.36
CA LEU A 265 -4.49 -10.36 -5.20
C LEU A 265 -3.36 -11.09 -5.94
N ILE A 266 -2.49 -10.33 -6.62
CA ILE A 266 -1.37 -10.89 -7.38
C ILE A 266 -0.39 -11.63 -6.48
N HIS A 267 -0.12 -11.12 -5.28
CA HIS A 267 0.67 -11.82 -4.27
C HIS A 267 0.06 -13.21 -3.98
N TYR A 268 -1.24 -13.27 -3.68
CA TYR A 268 -1.89 -14.55 -3.41
C TYR A 268 -1.87 -15.50 -4.62
N ILE A 269 -2.01 -14.99 -5.85
CA ILE A 269 -1.91 -15.81 -7.06
C ILE A 269 -0.51 -16.42 -7.21
N LEU A 270 0.53 -15.61 -6.99
CA LEU A 270 1.93 -16.02 -7.12
C LEU A 270 2.34 -17.08 -6.09
N PHE A 271 1.89 -16.90 -4.83
CA PHE A 271 2.40 -17.69 -3.71
C PHE A 271 1.42 -18.71 -3.14
N GLN A 272 0.10 -18.54 -3.37
CA GLN A 272 -0.97 -19.25 -2.65
C GLN A 272 -0.85 -19.11 -1.12
N GLU A 273 -0.24 -18.02 -0.68
CA GLU A 273 0.10 -17.74 0.71
C GLU A 273 -0.20 -16.26 0.97
N LEU A 274 -0.59 -15.95 2.21
CA LEU A 274 -0.77 -14.58 2.66
C LEU A 274 0.60 -13.88 2.80
N PRO A 275 0.69 -12.58 2.53
CA PRO A 275 1.96 -11.86 2.64
C PRO A 275 2.48 -11.81 4.08
N ALA A 276 3.79 -11.58 4.22
CA ALA A 276 4.37 -11.19 5.50
C ALA A 276 3.74 -9.85 5.94
N VAL A 277 3.27 -9.81 7.19
CA VAL A 277 2.55 -8.66 7.74
C VAL A 277 3.27 -8.00 8.91
N ASP A 278 2.92 -6.74 9.18
CA ASP A 278 3.29 -6.02 10.40
C ASP A 278 2.34 -6.32 11.57
N ALA A 279 2.51 -5.60 12.68
CA ALA A 279 1.72 -5.76 13.90
C ALA A 279 0.22 -5.45 13.73
N PHE A 280 -0.18 -4.81 12.64
CA PHE A 280 -1.57 -4.47 12.32
C PHE A 280 -2.13 -5.33 11.18
N ASN A 281 -1.51 -6.49 10.92
CA ASN A 281 -1.85 -7.40 9.82
C ASN A 281 -1.77 -6.75 8.43
N ARG A 282 -0.93 -5.72 8.24
CA ARG A 282 -0.77 -5.04 6.95
C ARG A 282 0.42 -5.63 6.17
N PRO A 283 0.32 -5.85 4.84
CA PRO A 283 1.43 -6.35 4.06
C PRO A 283 2.67 -5.45 4.13
N LYS A 284 3.82 -5.98 4.58
CA LYS A 284 5.05 -5.20 4.74
C LYS A 284 5.56 -4.58 3.45
N TRP A 285 5.25 -5.17 2.30
CA TRP A 285 5.65 -4.61 1.00
C TRP A 285 4.92 -3.30 0.66
N ALA A 286 3.71 -3.07 1.19
CA ALA A 286 2.96 -1.83 1.02
C ALA A 286 3.09 -0.87 2.22
N TYR A 287 3.12 -1.42 3.43
CA TYR A 287 3.01 -0.67 4.68
C TYR A 287 4.27 -0.78 5.56
N GLY A 288 5.41 -1.23 5.02
CA GLY A 288 6.65 -1.39 5.78
C GLY A 288 7.43 -0.10 6.02
N HIS A 289 7.09 0.98 5.33
CA HIS A 289 7.74 2.29 5.47
C HIS A 289 6.71 3.36 5.81
N ARG A 290 7.15 4.37 6.55
CA ARG A 290 6.34 5.56 6.79
C ARG A 290 6.36 6.45 5.54
N ILE A 291 5.27 7.16 5.31
CA ILE A 291 5.16 8.18 4.27
C ILE A 291 6.35 9.15 4.33
N HIS A 292 6.72 9.58 5.54
CA HIS A 292 7.81 10.53 5.76
C HIS A 292 9.21 10.02 5.38
N ASP A 293 9.44 8.71 5.43
CA ASP A 293 10.74 8.13 5.10
C ASP A 293 11.03 8.17 3.60
N LEU A 294 9.98 8.27 2.77
CA LEU A 294 10.04 8.26 1.32
C LEU A 294 9.42 9.51 0.69
N CYS A 295 9.25 10.58 1.46
CA CYS A 295 8.61 11.82 1.01
C CYS A 295 9.60 12.71 0.22
N GLU A 296 9.20 13.24 -0.93
CA GLU A 296 10.04 14.15 -1.72
C GLU A 296 10.39 15.45 -0.98
N ARG A 297 9.55 15.89 -0.03
CA ARG A 297 9.78 17.10 0.78
C ARG A 297 10.65 16.83 2.01
N ARG A 298 11.26 15.65 2.13
CA ARG A 298 12.06 15.27 3.31
C ARG A 298 13.30 16.15 3.49
N GLY A 299 13.94 16.56 2.40
CA GLY A 299 15.07 17.51 2.46
C GLY A 299 14.70 18.82 3.18
N HIS A 300 13.55 19.41 2.82
CA HIS A 300 13.03 20.61 3.49
C HIS A 300 12.75 20.39 4.99
N PHE A 301 12.22 19.21 5.35
CA PHE A 301 12.01 18.86 6.77
C PHE A 301 13.33 18.84 7.53
N ASP A 302 14.35 18.17 6.98
CA ASP A 302 15.66 18.04 7.62
C ASP A 302 16.39 19.39 7.67
N ALA A 303 16.16 20.29 6.71
CA ALA A 303 16.69 21.66 6.68
C ALA A 303 16.00 22.63 7.66
N GLY A 304 14.78 22.32 8.12
CA GLY A 304 13.98 23.22 8.95
C GLY A 304 13.11 24.20 8.15
N GLU A 305 12.89 23.89 6.88
CA GLU A 305 12.13 24.65 5.91
C GLU A 305 10.66 24.20 5.89
N PHE A 306 9.82 24.97 6.56
CA PHE A 306 8.43 24.61 6.79
C PHE A 306 7.46 25.65 6.24
N VAL A 307 6.37 25.16 5.66
CA VAL A 307 5.14 25.95 5.49
C VAL A 307 4.64 26.35 6.88
N GLN A 308 4.37 27.63 7.09
CA GLN A 308 3.82 28.16 8.34
C GLN A 308 2.29 28.25 8.27
N SER A 309 1.73 28.57 7.10
CA SER A 309 0.29 28.56 6.84
C SER A 309 0.02 28.22 5.38
N PHE A 310 -1.15 27.64 5.09
CA PHE A 310 -1.54 27.36 3.71
C PHE A 310 -1.54 28.65 2.86
N GLY A 311 -0.92 28.59 1.68
CA GLY A 311 -0.81 29.72 0.76
C GLY A 311 0.34 30.70 1.03
N ASP A 312 1.20 30.46 2.04
CA ASP A 312 2.40 31.27 2.23
C ASP A 312 3.46 31.05 1.12
N GLU A 313 4.50 31.87 1.13
CA GLU A 313 5.59 31.77 0.14
C GLU A 313 6.36 30.45 0.24
N ASN A 314 6.38 29.82 1.42
CA ASN A 314 7.02 28.53 1.61
C ASN A 314 6.19 27.40 0.96
N ALA A 315 4.88 27.52 0.94
CA ALA A 315 3.97 26.58 0.27
C ALA A 315 4.18 26.59 -1.25
N THR A 316 4.36 27.77 -1.85
CA THR A 316 4.64 27.89 -3.30
C THR A 316 6.02 27.32 -3.68
N LYS A 317 6.97 27.32 -2.73
CA LYS A 317 8.30 26.70 -2.87
C LYS A 317 8.31 25.19 -2.58
N GLY A 318 7.17 24.60 -2.19
CA GLY A 318 7.10 23.15 -1.93
C GLY A 318 7.73 22.71 -0.60
N PHE A 319 7.87 23.61 0.37
CA PHE A 319 8.47 23.31 1.68
C PHE A 319 7.68 22.27 2.47
N CYS A 320 8.27 21.77 3.56
CA CYS A 320 7.67 20.71 4.36
C CYS A 320 6.38 21.15 5.05
N LEU A 321 5.36 20.28 5.02
CA LEU A 321 4.02 20.50 5.58
C LEU A 321 3.88 20.09 7.05
N TYR A 322 4.99 19.79 7.75
CA TYR A 322 4.94 19.31 9.13
C TYR A 322 4.23 20.29 10.07
N LYS A 323 4.57 21.59 9.99
CA LYS A 323 3.99 22.62 10.87
C LYS A 323 2.52 22.94 10.61
N VAL A 324 2.00 22.58 9.44
CA VAL A 324 0.57 22.63 9.09
C VAL A 324 -0.12 21.27 9.24
N GLY A 325 0.44 20.39 10.08
CA GLY A 325 -0.27 19.21 10.58
C GLY A 325 0.00 17.89 9.88
N CYS A 326 0.96 17.81 8.95
CA CYS A 326 1.25 16.56 8.25
C CYS A 326 1.59 15.40 9.20
N LYS A 327 0.79 14.32 9.13
CA LYS A 327 0.89 13.08 9.91
C LYS A 327 1.71 11.98 9.23
N GLY A 328 2.31 12.28 8.08
CA GLY A 328 3.20 11.37 7.35
C GLY A 328 4.32 10.74 8.20
N PRO A 329 4.86 11.42 9.23
CA PRO A 329 5.85 10.83 10.14
C PRO A 329 5.35 9.67 11.01
N TYR A 330 4.03 9.49 11.09
CA TYR A 330 3.36 8.47 11.91
C TYR A 330 2.51 7.52 11.08
N THR A 331 2.54 7.66 9.75
CA THR A 331 1.65 6.94 8.83
C THR A 331 2.45 6.02 7.93
N PHE A 332 2.08 4.74 7.91
CA PHE A 332 2.65 3.71 7.07
C PHE A 332 1.77 3.52 5.83
N ASN A 333 2.35 3.79 4.67
CA ASN A 333 1.73 3.57 3.37
C ASN A 333 2.78 3.82 2.27
N ASN A 334 2.48 3.45 1.04
CA ASN A 334 3.36 3.67 -0.12
C ASN A 334 2.90 4.81 -1.03
N CYS A 335 2.03 5.72 -0.55
CA CYS A 335 1.50 6.86 -1.33
C CYS A 335 2.60 7.74 -1.92
N SER A 336 3.70 7.97 -1.21
CA SER A 336 4.80 8.81 -1.72
C SER A 336 5.56 8.15 -2.89
N LYS A 337 5.53 6.82 -2.96
CA LYS A 337 6.20 6.04 -4.01
C LYS A 337 5.28 5.75 -5.19
N LEU A 338 4.07 5.27 -4.91
CA LEU A 338 3.11 4.84 -5.93
C LEU A 338 2.14 5.94 -6.37
N ARG A 339 1.96 6.97 -5.54
CA ARG A 339 0.99 8.04 -5.72
C ARG A 339 -0.43 7.48 -5.98
N PHE A 340 -1.35 8.33 -6.39
CA PHE A 340 -2.72 7.97 -6.77
C PHE A 340 -2.97 8.34 -8.23
N ASN A 341 -3.96 7.68 -8.84
CA ASN A 341 -4.48 7.96 -10.19
C ASN A 341 -3.36 7.91 -11.25
N SER A 342 -2.90 6.71 -11.62
CA SER A 342 -1.82 6.52 -12.61
C SER A 342 -0.51 7.23 -12.24
N HIS A 343 -0.16 7.21 -10.95
CA HIS A 343 1.01 7.91 -10.40
C HIS A 343 0.98 9.45 -10.55
N THR A 344 -0.19 10.04 -10.82
CA THR A 344 -0.32 11.48 -11.08
C THR A 344 0.10 12.30 -9.86
N ASN A 345 -0.60 12.14 -8.74
CA ASN A 345 -0.32 12.93 -7.54
C ASN A 345 -0.77 12.21 -6.26
N TRP A 346 -0.54 12.85 -5.12
CA TRP A 346 -0.86 12.33 -3.78
C TRP A 346 -0.99 13.53 -2.82
N PRO A 347 -1.50 13.36 -1.58
CA PRO A 347 -1.85 14.49 -0.72
C PRO A 347 -0.74 15.54 -0.55
N ILE A 348 0.48 15.11 -0.22
CA ILE A 348 1.61 16.02 0.02
C ILE A 348 2.11 16.64 -1.30
N GLY A 349 2.09 15.89 -2.40
CA GLY A 349 2.40 16.43 -3.73
C GLY A 349 1.40 17.51 -4.15
N ALA A 350 0.14 17.41 -3.72
CA ALA A 350 -0.90 18.42 -3.94
C ALA A 350 -0.89 19.59 -2.91
N GLY A 351 0.01 19.57 -1.92
CA GLY A 351 0.18 20.65 -0.95
C GLY A 351 -0.60 20.49 0.36
N HIS A 352 -1.29 19.37 0.59
CA HIS A 352 -1.94 19.08 1.87
C HIS A 352 -1.17 18.04 2.69
N GLY A 353 -1.11 18.25 4.01
CA GLY A 353 -0.49 17.28 4.92
C GLY A 353 -1.20 15.92 4.86
N CYS A 354 -0.44 14.83 5.03
CA CYS A 354 -1.04 13.51 5.24
C CYS A 354 -1.89 13.52 6.52
N ILE A 355 -3.08 12.92 6.50
CA ILE A 355 -3.98 12.85 7.66
C ILE A 355 -3.86 11.55 8.47
N GLY A 356 -3.04 10.60 8.01
CA GLY A 356 -2.89 9.30 8.67
C GLY A 356 -3.96 8.27 8.35
N CYS A 357 -4.62 8.38 7.20
CA CYS A 357 -5.81 7.59 6.87
C CYS A 357 -5.62 6.06 6.82
N SER A 358 -4.39 5.55 6.84
CA SER A 358 -4.08 4.10 6.89
C SER A 358 -3.65 3.60 8.28
N GLU A 359 -3.74 4.44 9.31
CA GLU A 359 -3.49 4.06 10.70
C GLU A 359 -4.79 3.76 11.46
N PRO A 360 -4.74 2.89 12.49
CA PRO A 360 -5.87 2.66 13.38
C PRO A 360 -6.34 3.94 14.07
N ASN A 361 -7.65 4.11 14.22
CA ASN A 361 -8.28 5.22 14.95
C ASN A 361 -7.80 6.62 14.56
N PHE A 362 -7.36 6.83 13.30
CA PHE A 362 -6.74 8.09 12.90
C PHE A 362 -7.67 9.30 13.03
N TRP A 363 -9.00 9.10 12.91
CA TRP A 363 -10.00 10.15 13.10
C TRP A 363 -9.90 10.81 14.49
N ASP A 364 -9.64 10.03 15.53
CA ASP A 364 -9.56 10.52 16.90
C ASP A 364 -8.11 10.79 17.34
N THR A 365 -7.15 9.99 16.87
CA THR A 365 -5.75 10.07 17.31
C THR A 365 -4.91 11.06 16.53
N MET A 366 -5.34 11.41 15.31
CA MET A 366 -4.62 12.34 14.43
C MET A 366 -5.35 13.70 14.28
N SER A 367 -6.54 13.84 14.88
CA SER A 367 -7.27 15.10 14.90
C SER A 367 -6.73 16.05 15.99
N PRO A 368 -6.72 17.38 15.76
CA PRO A 368 -7.02 18.07 14.50
C PRO A 368 -5.97 17.83 13.41
N PHE A 369 -6.40 17.63 12.16
CA PHE A 369 -5.51 17.21 11.08
C PHE A 369 -4.48 18.27 10.69
N GLU A 370 -4.84 19.55 10.79
CA GLU A 370 -4.00 20.70 10.40
C GLU A 370 -3.07 21.16 11.54
N VAL A 371 -3.03 20.42 12.65
CA VAL A 371 -2.17 20.72 13.80
C VAL A 371 -1.10 19.63 13.95
N PRO A 372 0.19 19.97 14.14
CA PRO A 372 1.21 18.96 14.41
C PRO A 372 0.87 18.15 15.66
N LEU A 373 1.13 16.85 15.66
CA LEU A 373 1.03 16.08 16.91
C LEU A 373 2.05 16.66 17.92
N GLY A 374 1.59 16.97 19.13
CA GLY A 374 2.39 17.61 20.18
C GLY A 374 3.63 16.81 20.63
N ASN A 375 3.78 15.57 20.16
CA ASN A 375 4.98 14.78 20.35
C ASN A 375 6.12 15.37 19.50
N ARG A 376 7.04 16.03 20.21
CA ARG A 376 8.27 16.62 19.66
C ARG A 376 9.04 15.55 18.90
N TYR A 377 8.99 15.61 17.57
CA TYR A 377 9.89 14.84 16.72
C TYR A 377 11.34 15.21 17.10
N GLN A 378 12.06 14.27 17.73
CA GLN A 378 13.48 14.46 18.03
C GLN A 378 14.28 14.16 16.76
N THR A 379 14.51 15.18 15.93
CA THR A 379 15.61 15.12 14.96
C THR A 379 16.94 15.33 15.70
N ALA A 380 18.06 15.06 15.03
CA ALA A 380 19.39 15.37 15.58
C ALA A 380 19.53 16.84 16.04
N PHE A 381 18.67 17.73 15.53
CA PHE A 381 18.63 19.16 15.86
C PHE A 381 17.33 19.56 16.58
N SER A 382 16.74 18.66 17.38
CA SER A 382 15.55 18.94 18.21
C SER A 382 14.35 19.53 17.45
N GLY A 383 14.19 19.18 16.17
CA GLY A 383 13.13 19.68 15.30
C GLY A 383 13.40 21.07 14.68
N ALA A 384 14.54 21.70 14.95
CA ALA A 384 14.91 22.99 14.35
C ALA A 384 15.35 22.85 12.88
N GLY A 385 15.98 21.72 12.53
CA GLY A 385 16.55 21.47 11.20
C GLY A 385 18.05 21.82 11.14
N ALA A 386 18.80 21.11 10.31
CA ALA A 386 20.25 21.25 10.18
C ALA A 386 20.63 22.66 9.68
N ASP A 387 20.06 23.07 8.55
CA ASP A 387 20.39 24.34 7.90
C ASP A 387 19.94 25.52 8.76
N ARG A 388 18.70 25.49 9.29
CA ARG A 388 18.24 26.52 10.24
C ARG A 388 19.13 26.64 11.48
N THR A 389 19.67 25.52 11.98
CA THR A 389 20.62 25.55 13.10
C THR A 389 21.95 26.18 12.68
N ALA A 390 22.48 25.80 11.52
CA ALA A 390 23.69 26.38 10.96
C ALA A 390 23.56 27.89 10.71
N ASP A 391 22.45 28.33 10.13
CA ASP A 391 22.13 29.75 9.90
C ASP A 391 22.07 30.51 11.22
N THR A 392 21.40 29.96 12.23
CA THR A 392 21.30 30.59 13.56
C THR A 392 22.69 30.75 14.18
N VAL A 393 23.52 29.70 14.15
CA VAL A 393 24.90 29.75 14.65
C VAL A 393 25.73 30.76 13.86
N GLY A 394 25.60 30.78 12.52
CA GLY A 394 26.30 31.70 11.63
C GLY A 394 25.94 33.16 11.90
N ILE A 395 24.64 33.47 12.04
CA ILE A 395 24.15 34.82 12.37
C ILE A 395 24.68 35.27 13.73
N VAL A 396 24.63 34.40 14.75
CA VAL A 396 25.14 34.72 16.09
C VAL A 396 26.65 34.99 16.05
N LEU A 397 27.44 34.14 15.39
CA LEU A 397 28.89 34.31 15.27
C LEU A 397 29.26 35.58 14.52
N LEU A 398 28.58 35.88 13.40
CA LEU A 398 28.78 37.11 12.64
C LEU A 398 28.45 38.34 13.51
N GLY A 399 27.33 38.29 14.24
CA GLY A 399 26.93 39.37 15.14
C GLY A 399 27.96 39.64 16.25
N VAL A 400 28.43 38.58 16.93
CA VAL A 400 29.48 38.69 17.97
C VAL A 400 30.78 39.25 17.38
N THR A 401 31.18 38.76 16.20
CA THR A 401 32.40 39.23 15.53
C THR A 401 32.30 40.70 15.15
N ALA A 402 31.16 41.13 14.59
CA ALA A 402 30.92 42.52 14.21
C ALA A 402 30.95 43.45 15.44
N ILE A 403 30.33 43.05 16.56
CA ILE A 403 30.38 43.78 17.83
C ILE A 403 31.82 43.87 18.34
N GLY A 404 32.56 42.75 18.30
CA GLY A 404 33.96 42.69 18.71
C GLY A 404 34.85 43.63 17.88
N ILE A 405 34.70 43.63 16.55
CA ILE A 405 35.41 44.54 15.64
C ILE A 405 35.05 46.00 15.94
N ALA A 406 33.76 46.32 16.10
CA ALA A 406 33.31 47.68 16.41
C ALA A 406 33.84 48.16 17.77
N ALA A 407 33.80 47.32 18.80
CA ALA A 407 34.35 47.63 20.12
C ALA A 407 35.87 47.81 20.08
N HIS A 408 36.60 46.94 19.36
CA HIS A 408 38.04 47.06 19.18
C HIS A 408 38.42 48.35 18.43
N ALA A 409 37.68 48.71 17.38
CA ALA A 409 37.88 49.95 16.63
C ALA A 409 37.61 51.19 17.49
N ALA A 410 36.53 51.19 18.28
CA ALA A 410 36.20 52.28 19.20
C ALA A 410 37.27 52.45 20.29
N LEU A 411 37.71 51.37 20.94
CA LEU A 411 38.77 51.41 21.95
C LEU A 411 40.12 51.87 21.36
N SER A 412 40.47 51.37 20.18
CA SER A 412 41.71 51.77 19.50
C SER A 412 41.72 53.24 19.06
N GLY A 413 40.54 53.82 18.77
CA GLY A 413 40.41 55.25 18.47
C GLY A 413 40.53 56.16 19.70
N VAL A 414 40.25 55.64 20.91
CA VAL A 414 40.33 56.39 22.17
C VAL A 414 41.73 56.29 22.81
N ILE A 415 42.43 55.18 22.60
CA ILE A 415 43.79 54.98 23.10
C ILE A 415 44.77 55.63 22.10
N LYS A 416 45.28 56.81 22.43
CA LYS A 416 46.38 57.42 21.63
C LYS A 416 47.60 56.50 21.64
N PRO A 417 48.24 56.27 20.48
CA PRO A 417 49.49 55.50 20.45
C PRO A 417 50.53 56.21 21.33
N LYS A 418 51.21 55.42 22.19
CA LYS A 418 52.33 55.88 23.02
C LYS A 418 53.58 56.11 22.20
#